data_AF-A0A6A4VTG2-F1
#
_entry.id   AF-A0A6A4VTG2-F1
#
_cell.length_a   1.000
_cell.length_b   1.000
_cell.length_c   1.000
_cell.angle_alpha   90.00
_cell.angle_beta   90.00
_cell.angle_gamma   90.00
#
_symmetry.space_group_name_H-M   'P 1'
#
loop_
_entity.id
_entity.type
_entity.pdbx_description
1 polymer ?
#
loop_
_entity_poly.entity_id
_entity_poly.type
_entity_poly.pdbx_seq_one_letter_code
_entity_poly.pdbx_strand_id
1 'polypeptide(L)'
;MARCLRRHVTVHRTYLELTVPASKTAQTYRGAVVTVPATFNDICPVAAMRAYLAHTAGRPPGEPLLQRASGAYATIGWLNDVLRSTLPPSAGRVTTHSLRIGFATAAAAAGVHDSAIRAAGRWTGAASHLRYIRGPRLDVWRARLAAARTAD
;
A
#
# COMPACT_ATOMS: atom_id res chain seq x y z
N MET A 1 -11.25 13.58 10.20
CA MET A 1 -10.50 12.40 9.70
C MET A 1 -9.01 12.71 9.85
N ALA A 2 -8.24 11.94 10.62
CA ALA A 2 -6.84 12.24 10.86
C ALA A 2 -6.01 12.12 9.57
N ARG A 3 -5.15 13.09 9.29
CA ARG A 3 -4.21 13.05 8.15
C ARG A 3 -2.91 12.40 8.61
N CYS A 4 -2.28 11.60 7.75
CA CYS A 4 -0.89 11.20 7.97
C CYS A 4 0.00 12.41 7.71
N LEU A 5 0.87 12.72 8.66
CA LEU A 5 1.76 13.87 8.64
C LEU A 5 3.18 13.41 8.40
N ARG A 6 4.07 14.32 7.99
CA ARG A 6 5.47 14.00 7.72
C ARG A 6 6.16 13.34 8.91
N ARG A 7 5.87 13.80 10.13
CA ARG A 7 6.39 13.18 11.36
C ARG A 7 5.92 11.74 11.63
N HIS A 8 4.95 11.23 10.87
CA HIS A 8 4.42 9.88 11.06
C HIS A 8 5.13 8.82 10.21
N VAL A 9 6.09 9.19 9.36
CA VAL A 9 6.89 8.24 8.60
C VAL A 9 8.33 8.22 9.10
N THR A 10 8.85 7.02 9.32
CA THR A 10 10.26 6.77 9.60
C THR A 10 10.78 5.81 8.54
N VAL A 11 11.88 6.17 7.87
CA VAL A 11 12.45 5.37 6.77
C VAL A 11 13.78 4.76 7.22
N HIS A 12 13.84 3.44 7.33
CA HIS A 12 15.04 2.68 7.67
C HIS A 12 15.76 2.21 6.39
N ARG A 13 16.83 1.42 6.56
CA ARG A 13 17.59 0.86 5.43
C ARG A 13 16.76 -0.17 4.65
N THR A 14 16.04 -1.05 5.34
CA THR A 14 15.38 -2.22 4.76
C THR A 14 13.85 -2.20 4.88
N TYR A 15 13.28 -1.18 5.51
CA TYR A 15 11.83 -1.00 5.66
C TYR A 15 11.48 0.46 5.96
N LEU A 16 10.20 0.81 5.92
CA LEU A 16 9.66 2.05 6.48
C LEU A 16 8.52 1.73 7.45
N GLU A 17 8.33 2.60 8.42
CA GLU A 17 7.20 2.58 9.34
C GLU A 17 6.31 3.80 9.11
N LEU A 18 5.00 3.57 9.02
CA LEU A 18 3.99 4.60 8.91
C LEU A 18 3.01 4.51 10.08
N THR A 19 3.01 5.52 10.93
CA THR A 19 2.05 5.67 12.02
C THR A 19 0.75 6.26 11.47
N VAL A 20 -0.33 5.49 11.54
CA VAL A 20 -1.68 5.90 11.14
C VAL A 20 -2.44 6.34 12.40
N PRO A 21 -2.67 7.65 12.62
CA PRO A 21 -3.14 8.16 13.92
C PRO A 21 -4.58 7.79 14.28
N ALA A 22 -5.43 7.57 13.28
CA ALA A 22 -6.81 7.12 13.51
C ALA A 22 -7.21 6.11 12.43
N SER A 23 -7.80 5.00 12.86
CA SER A 23 -8.47 4.07 11.96
C SER A 23 -9.97 4.24 12.05
N LYS A 24 -10.67 4.12 10.92
CA LYS A 24 -12.15 4.16 10.82
C LYS A 24 -12.87 3.16 11.75
N THR A 25 -12.16 2.18 12.31
CA THR A 25 -12.70 1.06 13.08
C THR A 25 -12.17 0.95 14.51
N ALA A 26 -11.28 1.86 14.94
CA ALA A 26 -10.79 1.86 16.32
C ALA A 26 -11.73 2.70 17.20
N GLN A 27 -12.68 2.06 17.87
CA GLN A 27 -13.44 2.67 18.98
C GLN A 27 -12.52 3.20 20.11
N THR A 28 -11.26 2.75 20.14
CA THR A 28 -10.26 3.08 21.16
C THR A 28 -9.22 4.14 20.75
N TYR A 29 -9.31 4.75 19.56
CA TYR A 29 -8.33 5.75 19.08
C TYR A 29 -6.85 5.32 19.09
N ARG A 30 -6.56 4.02 19.26
CA ARG A 30 -5.17 3.53 19.16
C ARG A 30 -4.76 3.56 17.70
N GLY A 31 -3.82 4.45 17.37
CA GLY A 31 -3.17 4.48 16.07
C GLY A 31 -2.54 3.13 15.72
N ALA A 32 -2.25 2.89 14.44
CA ALA A 32 -1.63 1.66 13.97
C ALA A 32 -0.31 1.96 13.26
N VAL A 33 0.73 1.17 13.52
CA VAL A 33 1.98 1.24 12.75
C VAL A 33 1.90 0.26 11.59
N VAL A 34 2.12 0.75 10.38
CA VAL A 34 2.22 -0.06 9.17
C VAL A 34 3.69 -0.15 8.79
N THR A 35 4.23 -1.37 8.77
CA THR A 35 5.61 -1.63 8.31
C THR A 35 5.56 -2.05 6.85
N VAL A 36 6.36 -1.40 6.00
CA VAL A 36 6.48 -1.74 4.58
C VAL A 36 7.94 -2.08 4.26
N PRO A 37 8.25 -3.30 3.82
CA PRO A 37 9.61 -3.72 3.55
C PRO A 37 10.13 -3.10 2.24
N ALA A 38 11.45 -2.95 2.14
CA ALA A 38 12.11 -2.71 0.88
C ALA A 38 12.03 -3.97 0.01
N THR A 39 11.67 -3.81 -1.25
CA THR A 39 11.66 -4.90 -2.25
C THR A 39 12.96 -4.97 -3.05
N PHE A 40 13.84 -3.97 -2.91
CA PHE A 40 15.12 -3.88 -3.60
C PHE A 40 15.04 -4.02 -5.14
N ASN A 41 13.91 -3.62 -5.72
CA ASN A 41 13.68 -3.54 -7.15
C ASN A 41 13.27 -2.11 -7.58
N ASP A 42 12.98 -1.93 -8.85
CA ASP A 42 12.58 -0.67 -9.50
C ASP A 42 11.31 -0.03 -8.90
N ILE A 43 10.41 -0.84 -8.33
CA ILE A 43 9.18 -0.39 -7.68
C ILE A 43 9.26 -0.38 -6.14
N CYS A 44 10.47 -0.22 -5.59
CA CYS A 44 10.69 -0.29 -4.14
C CYS A 44 10.01 0.84 -3.36
N PRO A 45 9.08 0.53 -2.43
CA PRO A 45 8.33 1.55 -1.69
C PRO A 45 9.23 2.37 -0.75
N VAL A 46 10.28 1.76 -0.20
CA VAL A 46 11.26 2.43 0.65
C VAL A 46 12.11 3.41 -0.15
N ALA A 47 12.56 3.01 -1.34
CA ALA A 47 13.31 3.88 -2.24
C ALA A 47 12.44 5.05 -2.73
N ALA A 48 11.20 4.75 -3.15
CA ALA A 48 10.24 5.76 -3.58
C ALA A 48 9.90 6.78 -2.49
N MET A 49 9.66 6.32 -1.25
CA MET A 49 9.40 7.21 -0.11
C MET A 49 10.63 8.07 0.22
N ARG A 50 11.84 7.51 0.16
CA ARG A 50 13.08 8.26 0.39
C ARG A 50 13.26 9.38 -0.64
N ALA A 51 13.07 9.06 -1.93
CA ALA A 51 13.13 10.04 -3.01
C ALA A 51 12.08 11.14 -2.84
N TYR A 52 10.84 10.76 -2.49
CA TYR A 52 9.75 11.69 -2.22
C TYR A 52 10.07 12.64 -1.05
N LEU A 53 10.57 12.12 0.07
CA LEU A 53 10.93 12.92 1.23
C LEU A 53 12.10 13.88 0.94
N ALA A 54 13.08 13.45 0.15
CA ALA A 54 14.18 14.30 -0.31
C ALA A 54 13.68 15.45 -1.18
N HIS A 55 12.79 15.17 -2.14
CA HIS A 55 12.18 16.20 -2.99
C HIS A 55 11.32 17.20 -2.21
N THR A 56 10.84 16.80 -1.02
CA THR A 56 9.97 17.62 -0.17
C THR A 56 10.64 18.05 1.14
N ALA A 57 11.98 18.02 1.21
CA ALA A 57 12.74 18.21 2.44
C ALA A 57 12.45 19.55 3.17
N GLY A 58 12.14 20.61 2.43
CA GLY A 58 11.79 21.92 2.99
C GLY A 58 10.43 22.00 3.70
N ARG A 59 9.65 20.90 3.73
CA ARG A 59 8.30 20.89 4.34
C ARG A 59 8.35 20.50 5.82
N PRO A 60 7.67 21.26 6.71
CA PRO A 60 7.73 21.04 8.15
C PRO A 60 7.10 19.71 8.58
N PRO A 61 7.53 19.11 9.70
CA PRO A 61 6.99 17.83 10.20
C PRO A 61 5.48 17.86 10.53
N GLY A 62 4.95 19.07 10.72
CA GLY A 62 3.53 19.37 10.98
C GLY A 62 2.59 19.13 9.81
N GLU A 63 3.12 19.15 8.59
CA GLU A 63 2.34 19.13 7.37
C GLU A 63 1.96 17.71 6.92
N PRO A 64 0.94 17.57 6.05
CA PRO A 64 0.57 16.28 5.49
C PRO A 64 1.74 15.58 4.79
N LEU A 65 1.83 14.26 4.98
CA LEU A 65 2.89 13.44 4.39
C LEU A 65 2.86 13.54 2.86
N LEU A 66 1.73 13.19 2.24
CA LEU A 66 1.56 13.24 0.80
C LEU A 66 0.87 14.54 0.38
N GLN A 67 1.57 15.28 -0.47
CA GLN A 67 1.14 16.56 -1.02
C GLN A 67 1.33 16.56 -2.54
N ARG A 68 0.50 17.36 -3.20
CA ARG A 68 0.61 17.72 -4.61
C ARG A 68 1.78 18.70 -4.79
N ALA A 69 2.24 18.89 -6.02
CA ALA A 69 3.25 19.91 -6.34
C ALA A 69 2.86 21.33 -5.88
N SER A 70 1.55 21.63 -5.83
CA SER A 70 1.02 22.89 -5.31
C SER A 70 1.06 23.02 -3.77
N GLY A 71 1.52 22.01 -3.04
CA GLY A 71 1.48 21.93 -1.57
C GLY A 71 0.13 21.50 -0.99
N ALA A 72 -0.91 21.37 -1.81
CA ALA A 72 -2.22 20.88 -1.38
C ALA A 72 -2.16 19.39 -0.98
N TYR A 73 -2.99 18.99 -0.01
CA TYR A 73 -3.08 17.61 0.42
C TYR A 73 -3.44 16.66 -0.73
N ALA A 74 -2.71 15.54 -0.85
CA ALA A 74 -3.01 14.48 -1.82
C ALA A 74 -4.23 13.68 -1.35
N THR A 75 -5.41 14.04 -1.86
CA THR A 75 -6.66 13.32 -1.56
C THR A 75 -6.72 11.98 -2.27
N ILE A 76 -7.61 11.10 -1.81
CA ILE A 76 -7.91 9.83 -2.50
C ILE A 76 -8.42 10.09 -3.92
N GLY A 77 -9.23 11.14 -4.13
CA GLY A 77 -9.72 11.52 -5.45
C GLY A 77 -8.56 11.88 -6.38
N TRP A 78 -7.67 12.75 -5.93
CA TRP A 78 -6.47 13.11 -6.68
C TRP A 78 -5.59 11.89 -6.99
N LEU A 79 -5.38 10.99 -6.02
CA LEU A 79 -4.59 9.78 -6.24
C LEU A 79 -5.25 8.82 -7.25
N ASN A 80 -6.58 8.71 -7.23
CA ASN A 80 -7.30 7.95 -8.25
C ASN A 80 -7.17 8.57 -9.65
N ASP A 81 -7.11 9.90 -9.74
CA ASP A 81 -6.88 10.59 -11.02
C ASP A 81 -5.46 10.38 -11.53
N VAL A 82 -4.46 10.39 -10.63
CA VAL A 82 -3.09 9.99 -10.97
C VAL A 82 -3.05 8.56 -11.50
N LEU A 83 -3.66 7.60 -10.79
CA LEU A 83 -3.70 6.20 -11.25
C LEU A 83 -4.31 6.09 -12.66
N ARG A 84 -5.38 6.85 -12.93
CA ARG A 84 -6.05 6.86 -14.22
C ARG A 84 -5.19 7.46 -15.34
N SER A 85 -4.38 8.47 -15.05
CA SER A 85 -3.53 9.12 -16.05
C SER A 85 -2.20 8.39 -16.28
N THR A 86 -1.71 7.64 -15.29
CA THR A 86 -0.42 6.93 -15.38
C THR A 86 -0.54 5.52 -15.94
N LEU A 87 -1.68 4.86 -15.79
CA LEU A 87 -1.87 3.48 -16.23
C LEU A 87 -2.38 3.42 -17.66
N PRO A 88 -1.98 2.40 -18.45
CA PRO A 88 -2.46 2.25 -19.81
C PRO A 88 -3.97 1.94 -19.82
N PRO A 89 -4.71 2.31 -20.87
CA PRO A 89 -6.16 2.03 -20.97
C PRO A 89 -6.52 0.55 -20.79
N SER A 90 -5.62 -0.37 -21.18
CA SER A 90 -5.78 -1.82 -21.01
C SER A 90 -5.86 -2.27 -19.55
N ALA A 91 -5.38 -1.47 -18.60
CA ALA A 91 -5.52 -1.75 -17.17
C ALA A 91 -6.94 -1.55 -16.63
N GLY A 92 -7.82 -0.91 -17.44
CA GLY A 92 -9.18 -0.58 -17.03
C GLY A 92 -9.24 0.44 -15.88
N ARG A 93 -10.35 0.44 -15.14
CA ARG A 93 -10.58 1.41 -14.06
C ARG A 93 -9.90 0.98 -12.76
N VAL A 94 -8.61 1.30 -12.64
CA VAL A 94 -7.85 1.09 -11.41
C VAL A 94 -8.08 2.25 -10.43
N THR A 95 -8.34 1.91 -9.16
CA THR A 95 -8.46 2.88 -8.06
C THR A 95 -7.55 2.44 -6.91
N THR A 96 -7.39 3.31 -5.92
CA THR A 96 -6.75 2.97 -4.64
C THR A 96 -7.35 1.74 -3.96
N HIS A 97 -8.65 1.47 -4.12
CA HIS A 97 -9.27 0.25 -3.61
C HIS A 97 -8.83 -1.00 -4.40
N SER A 98 -8.63 -0.87 -5.72
CA SER A 98 -8.10 -1.94 -6.57
C SER A 98 -6.71 -2.38 -6.12
N LEU A 99 -5.84 -1.47 -5.66
CA LEU A 99 -4.52 -1.80 -5.12
C LEU A 99 -4.62 -2.72 -3.89
N ARG A 100 -5.61 -2.47 -3.02
CA ARG A 100 -5.85 -3.29 -1.82
C ARG A 100 -6.33 -4.70 -2.14
N ILE A 101 -7.15 -4.84 -3.19
CA ILE A 101 -7.57 -6.13 -3.75
C ILE A 101 -6.35 -6.85 -4.35
N GLY A 102 -5.58 -6.15 -5.19
CA GLY A 102 -4.37 -6.69 -5.81
C GLY A 102 -3.37 -7.22 -4.79
N PHE A 103 -3.15 -6.49 -3.68
CA PHE A 103 -2.34 -6.96 -2.56
C PHE A 103 -2.85 -8.28 -1.97
N ALA A 104 -4.15 -8.36 -1.64
CA ALA A 104 -4.74 -9.57 -1.05
C ALA A 104 -4.60 -10.77 -2.00
N THR A 105 -4.94 -10.58 -3.28
CA THR A 105 -4.80 -11.60 -4.31
C THR A 105 -3.36 -12.05 -4.48
N ALA A 106 -2.41 -11.13 -4.61
CA ALA A 106 -1.01 -11.47 -4.84
C ALA A 106 -0.39 -12.19 -3.63
N ALA A 107 -0.70 -11.74 -2.40
CA ALA A 107 -0.22 -12.39 -1.20
C ALA A 107 -0.79 -13.81 -1.05
N ALA A 108 -2.09 -13.99 -1.33
CA ALA A 108 -2.70 -15.33 -1.36
C ALA A 108 -2.07 -16.21 -2.43
N ALA A 109 -1.76 -15.64 -3.61
CA ALA A 109 -1.09 -16.37 -4.68
C ALA A 109 0.33 -16.83 -4.32
N ALA A 110 1.05 -16.01 -3.55
CA ALA A 110 2.36 -16.34 -3.00
C ALA A 110 2.28 -17.35 -1.83
N GLY A 111 1.09 -17.75 -1.39
CA GLY A 111 0.92 -18.69 -0.25
C GLY A 111 1.10 -18.06 1.12
N VAL A 112 1.02 -16.73 1.22
CA VAL A 112 1.00 -16.06 2.52
C VAL A 112 -0.23 -16.50 3.29
N HIS A 113 -0.04 -16.84 4.57
CA HIS A 113 -1.13 -17.30 5.42
C HIS A 113 -2.20 -16.22 5.62
N ASP A 114 -3.48 -16.62 5.64
CA ASP A 114 -4.64 -15.72 5.78
C ASP A 114 -4.53 -14.78 6.98
N SER A 115 -3.96 -15.24 8.11
CA SER A 115 -3.75 -14.40 9.29
C SER A 115 -2.80 -13.22 9.02
N ALA A 116 -1.74 -13.44 8.24
CA ALA A 116 -0.76 -12.42 7.86
C ALA A 116 -1.35 -11.47 6.81
N ILE A 117 -2.09 -11.97 5.82
CA ILE A 117 -2.82 -11.13 4.85
C ILE A 117 -3.82 -10.24 5.61
N ARG A 118 -4.61 -10.84 6.51
CA ARG A 118 -5.60 -10.14 7.35
C ARG A 118 -4.94 -9.02 8.16
N ALA A 119 -3.83 -9.32 8.82
CA ALA A 119 -3.08 -8.37 9.63
C ALA A 119 -2.49 -7.22 8.79
N ALA A 120 -1.82 -7.54 7.68
CA ALA A 120 -1.20 -6.56 6.80
C ALA A 120 -2.23 -5.60 6.17
N GLY A 121 -3.38 -6.12 5.75
CA GLY A 121 -4.47 -5.26 5.30
C GLY A 121 -5.26 -4.62 6.43
N ARG A 122 -5.09 -5.01 7.69
CA ARG A 122 -5.86 -4.50 8.84
C ARG A 122 -7.37 -4.76 8.71
N TRP A 123 -7.72 -5.95 8.27
CA TRP A 123 -9.09 -6.44 8.22
C TRP A 123 -9.49 -6.99 9.59
N THR A 124 -10.60 -6.51 10.16
CA THR A 124 -11.00 -6.83 11.56
C THR A 124 -11.80 -8.12 11.68
N GLY A 125 -12.64 -8.45 10.70
CA GLY A 125 -13.43 -9.68 10.72
C GLY A 125 -12.61 -10.88 10.25
N ALA A 126 -12.82 -12.05 10.87
CA ALA A 126 -12.06 -13.27 10.61
C ALA A 126 -11.92 -13.60 9.11
N ALA A 127 -13.02 -13.48 8.35
CA ALA A 127 -13.09 -13.77 6.91
C ALA A 127 -13.17 -12.51 6.02
N SER A 128 -13.03 -11.31 6.58
CA SER A 128 -13.30 -10.05 5.84
C SER A 128 -12.29 -9.75 4.72
N HIS A 129 -11.07 -10.31 4.81
CA HIS A 129 -10.04 -10.20 3.78
C HIS A 129 -10.33 -11.10 2.56
N LEU A 130 -11.07 -12.21 2.74
CA LEU A 130 -11.40 -13.14 1.64
C LEU A 130 -12.17 -12.46 0.50
N ARG A 131 -12.99 -11.44 0.82
CA ARG A 131 -13.74 -10.65 -0.18
C ARG A 131 -12.82 -9.83 -1.11
N TYR A 132 -11.57 -9.65 -0.74
CA TYR A 132 -10.57 -8.90 -1.49
C TYR A 132 -9.66 -9.79 -2.33
N ILE A 133 -9.67 -11.11 -2.08
CA ILE A 133 -8.93 -12.07 -2.88
C ILE A 133 -9.80 -12.40 -4.10
N ARG A 134 -9.41 -11.89 -5.27
CA ARG A 134 -10.09 -12.12 -6.55
C ARG A 134 -9.29 -13.05 -7.45
N GLY A 135 -9.98 -13.99 -8.09
CA GLY A 135 -9.46 -14.89 -9.12
C GLY A 135 -10.00 -16.32 -8.95
N PRO A 136 -10.19 -17.09 -10.04
CA PRO A 136 -10.33 -18.54 -9.94
C PRO A 136 -9.02 -19.12 -9.38
N ARG A 137 -9.08 -20.18 -8.56
CA ARG A 137 -7.90 -20.89 -8.01
C ARG A 137 -6.80 -21.19 -9.05
N LEU A 138 -7.16 -21.24 -10.33
CA LEU A 138 -6.28 -21.51 -11.47
C LEU A 138 -5.31 -20.36 -11.85
N ASP A 139 -5.69 -19.09 -11.69
CA ASP A 139 -4.78 -17.97 -12.06
C ASP A 139 -3.71 -17.75 -10.99
N VAL A 140 -4.09 -17.97 -9.73
CA VAL A 140 -3.18 -18.09 -8.59
C VAL A 140 -2.21 -19.28 -8.78
N TRP A 141 -2.72 -20.43 -9.23
CA TRP A 141 -1.91 -21.60 -9.57
C TRP A 141 -0.94 -21.33 -10.74
N ARG A 142 -1.39 -20.64 -11.80
CA ARG A 142 -0.55 -20.25 -12.94
C ARG A 142 0.54 -19.25 -12.55
N ALA A 143 0.24 -18.29 -11.69
CA ALA A 143 1.24 -17.37 -11.15
C ALA A 143 2.34 -18.10 -10.35
N ARG A 144 1.96 -19.13 -9.57
CA ARG A 144 2.91 -20.02 -8.88
C ARG A 144 3.81 -20.81 -9.84
N LEU A 145 3.23 -21.39 -10.90
CA LEU A 145 4.00 -22.11 -11.92
C LEU A 145 4.94 -21.20 -12.72
N ALA A 146 4.56 -19.94 -12.95
CA ALA A 146 5.42 -18.97 -13.63
C ALA A 146 6.61 -18.55 -12.74
N ALA A 147 6.37 -18.28 -11.46
CA ALA A 147 7.43 -17.89 -10.51
C ALA A 147 8.44 -19.02 -10.24
N ALA A 148 8.02 -20.29 -10.32
CA ALA A 148 8.91 -21.45 -10.19
C ALA A 148 9.82 -21.67 -11.42
N ARG A 149 9.46 -21.12 -12.60
CA ARG A 149 10.24 -21.25 -13.84
C ARG A 149 11.26 -20.14 -14.03
N THR A 150 11.19 -19.08 -13.24
CA THR A 150 12.13 -17.94 -13.27
C THR A 150 13.21 -18.04 -12.18
N ALA A 151 13.31 -19.20 -11.52
CA ALA A 151 14.22 -19.47 -10.41
C ALA A 151 15.34 -20.48 -10.77
N ASP A 152 15.42 -20.87 -12.04
CA ASP A 152 16.59 -21.50 -12.69
C ASP A 152 17.27 -20.47 -13.61
#